data_AF-A0A7C5ZF03-F1
#
_entry.id   AF-A0A7C5ZF03-F1
#
_cell.length_a   1.000
_cell.length_b   1.000
_cell.length_c   1.000
_cell.angle_alpha   90.00
_cell.angle_beta   90.00
_cell.angle_gamma   90.00
#
_symmetry.space_group_name_H-M   'P 1'
#
loop_
_entity.id
_entity.type
_entity.pdbx_description
1 polymer ?
#
loop_
_entity_poly.entity_id
_entity_poly.type
_entity_poly.pdbx_seq_one_letter_code
_entity_poly.pdbx_strand_id
1 'polypeptide(L)'
;MKKRLLRGRVIDPPPVGPGWKVADLVDECFLAYNAARLREAAQLLVTKCLNEDVTIGMTLTGALTPAGLGVSCIIPLIEAGF
;
A
#
# COMPACT_ATOMS: atom_id res chain seq x y z
N MET A 1 -23.93 -25.64 5.25
CA MET A 1 -22.93 -24.89 6.04
C MET A 1 -21.63 -24.49 5.29
N LYS A 2 -21.52 -24.58 3.95
CA LYS A 2 -20.29 -24.25 3.19
C LYS A 2 -20.08 -22.75 2.83
N LYS A 3 -21.01 -21.84 3.18
CA LYS A 3 -20.99 -20.44 2.71
C LYS A 3 -20.10 -19.47 3.49
N ARG A 4 -19.67 -19.79 4.71
CA ARG A 4 -18.95 -18.85 5.59
C ARG A 4 -17.45 -18.74 5.30
N LEU A 5 -16.83 -19.80 4.77
CA LEU A 5 -15.38 -19.86 4.55
C LEU A 5 -14.92 -19.33 3.18
N LEU A 6 -15.86 -19.05 2.27
CA LEU A 6 -15.57 -18.61 0.89
C LEU A 6 -16.04 -17.16 0.63
N ARG A 7 -16.35 -16.39 1.68
CA ARG A 7 -16.83 -15.02 1.54
C ARG A 7 -15.75 -14.05 2.02
N GLY A 8 -15.20 -13.27 1.09
CA GLY A 8 -14.35 -12.13 1.41
C GLY A 8 -15.15 -10.98 2.02
N ARG A 9 -14.44 -9.91 2.40
CA ARG A 9 -15.07 -8.67 2.87
C ARG A 9 -16.02 -8.13 1.79
N VAL A 10 -17.19 -7.65 2.19
CA VAL A 10 -18.14 -7.04 1.25
C VAL A 10 -17.51 -5.78 0.68
N ILE A 11 -17.61 -5.60 -0.63
CA ILE A 11 -17.18 -4.37 -1.32
C ILE A 11 -18.35 -3.40 -1.23
N ASP A 12 -18.26 -2.47 -0.29
CA ASP A 12 -19.29 -1.47 -0.01
C ASP A 12 -18.60 -0.18 0.48
N PRO A 13 -17.92 0.56 -0.41
CA PRO A 13 -17.20 1.76 -0.02
C PRO A 13 -18.18 2.88 0.32
N PRO A 14 -17.91 3.69 1.36
CA PRO A 14 -18.70 4.87 1.63
C PRO A 14 -18.53 5.93 0.52
N PRO A 15 -19.47 6.88 0.37
CA PRO A 15 -19.28 8.03 -0.51
C PRO A 15 -18.08 8.87 -0.09
N VAL A 16 -17.22 9.23 -1.04
CA VAL A 16 -16.07 10.12 -0.79
C VAL A 16 -16.58 11.51 -0.41
N GLY A 17 -16.10 12.02 0.73
CA GLY A 17 -16.53 13.29 1.29
C GLY A 17 -15.45 14.37 1.30
N PRO A 18 -15.82 15.63 1.56
CA PRO A 18 -14.86 16.70 1.83
C PRO A 18 -13.95 16.36 3.03
N GLY A 19 -12.69 16.77 2.97
CA GLY A 19 -11.72 16.60 4.07
C GLY A 19 -11.05 15.23 4.15
N TRP A 20 -11.41 14.28 3.28
CA TRP A 20 -10.74 13.00 3.18
C TRP A 20 -9.27 13.17 2.76
N LYS A 21 -8.37 12.49 3.47
CA LYS A 21 -6.97 12.36 3.09
C LYS A 21 -6.83 11.27 2.04
N VAL A 22 -5.69 11.28 1.34
CA VAL A 22 -5.35 10.22 0.39
C VAL A 22 -5.29 8.85 1.09
N ALA A 23 -4.81 8.79 2.33
CA ALA A 23 -4.80 7.55 3.11
C ALA A 23 -6.21 7.00 3.34
N ASP A 24 -7.19 7.87 3.65
CA ASP A 24 -8.59 7.46 3.85
C ASP A 24 -9.17 6.84 2.56
N LEU A 25 -8.84 7.41 1.39
CA LEU A 25 -9.23 6.85 0.09
C LEU A 25 -8.63 5.47 -0.15
N VAL A 26 -7.34 5.29 0.17
CA VAL A 26 -6.67 3.99 0.04
C VAL A 26 -7.31 2.97 0.98
N ASP A 27 -7.61 3.34 2.22
CA ASP A 27 -8.09 2.39 3.22
C ASP A 27 -9.55 1.99 3.03
N GLU A 28 -10.42 2.93 2.61
CA GLU A 28 -11.87 2.72 2.55
C GLU A 28 -12.39 2.49 1.13
N CYS A 29 -11.74 3.02 0.09
CA CYS A 29 -12.26 2.95 -1.28
C CYS A 29 -11.51 1.97 -2.20
N PHE A 30 -10.24 1.66 -1.92
CA PHE A 30 -9.43 0.80 -2.79
C PHE A 30 -9.68 -0.69 -2.48
N LEU A 31 -10.89 -1.16 -2.73
CA LEU A 31 -11.38 -2.47 -2.27
C LEU A 31 -11.30 -3.60 -3.32
N ALA A 32 -11.02 -3.30 -4.58
CA ALA A 32 -10.98 -4.30 -5.66
C ALA A 32 -9.85 -4.09 -6.68
N TYR A 33 -9.57 -5.13 -7.47
CA TYR A 33 -8.61 -5.12 -8.59
C TYR A 33 -7.22 -4.56 -8.19
N ASN A 34 -6.64 -3.72 -9.04
CA ASN A 34 -5.31 -3.14 -8.81
C ASN A 34 -5.29 -2.17 -7.61
N ALA A 35 -6.41 -1.49 -7.35
CA ALA A 35 -6.54 -0.61 -6.20
C ALA A 35 -6.40 -1.40 -4.89
N ALA A 36 -7.07 -2.56 -4.77
CA ALA A 36 -6.91 -3.46 -3.62
C ALA A 36 -5.47 -3.90 -3.40
N ARG A 37 -4.73 -4.20 -4.48
CA ARG A 37 -3.32 -4.58 -4.39
C ARG A 37 -2.46 -3.42 -3.87
N LEU A 38 -2.72 -2.19 -4.31
CA LEU A 38 -2.04 -1.01 -3.79
C LEU A 38 -2.34 -0.78 -2.31
N ARG A 39 -3.61 -0.89 -1.90
CA ARG A 39 -4.03 -0.82 -0.49
C ARG A 39 -3.32 -1.87 0.36
N GLU A 40 -3.31 -3.11 -0.10
CA GLU A 40 -2.62 -4.21 0.60
C GLU A 40 -1.12 -3.96 0.71
N ALA A 41 -0.48 -3.46 -0.35
CA ALA A 41 0.95 -3.12 -0.33
C ALA A 41 1.25 -1.99 0.66
N ALA A 42 0.43 -0.93 0.69
CA ALA A 42 0.58 0.18 1.63
C ALA A 42 0.44 -0.30 3.09
N GLN A 43 -0.57 -1.12 3.37
CA GLN A 43 -0.79 -1.69 4.69
C GLN A 43 0.34 -2.65 5.09
N LEU A 44 0.81 -3.50 4.16
CA LEU A 44 1.92 -4.42 4.42
C LEU A 44 3.23 -3.67 4.72
N LEU A 45 3.52 -2.62 3.96
CA LEU A 45 4.70 -1.78 4.17
C LEU A 45 4.73 -1.24 5.60
N VAL A 46 3.65 -0.60 6.05
CA VAL A 46 3.61 0.05 7.37
C VAL A 46 3.48 -0.95 8.52
N THR A 47 2.70 -2.01 8.37
CA THR A 47 2.39 -2.93 9.49
C THR A 47 3.39 -4.07 9.65
N LYS A 48 4.21 -4.35 8.63
CA LYS A 48 5.17 -5.46 8.66
C LYS A 48 6.58 -5.07 8.23
N CYS A 49 6.74 -4.31 7.15
CA CYS A 49 8.07 -4.03 6.61
C CYS A 49 8.81 -2.97 7.42
N LEU A 50 8.14 -1.91 7.84
CA LEU A 50 8.72 -0.79 8.59
C LEU A 50 8.74 -1.01 10.11
N ASN A 51 8.60 -2.25 10.57
CA ASN A 51 8.73 -2.57 11.99
C ASN A 51 10.20 -2.60 12.41
N GLU A 52 10.45 -2.44 13.71
CA GLU A 52 11.78 -2.61 14.28
C GLU A 52 12.33 -4.03 14.02
N ASP A 53 13.65 -4.13 13.84
CA ASP A 53 14.37 -5.40 13.60
C ASP A 53 13.92 -6.16 12.34
N VAL A 54 13.53 -5.42 11.29
CA VAL A 54 13.21 -5.98 9.97
C VAL A 54 14.28 -5.59 8.95
N THR A 55 14.77 -6.56 8.19
CA THR A 55 15.62 -6.30 7.01
C THR A 55 14.79 -6.38 5.73
N ILE A 56 14.71 -5.27 5.00
CA ILE A 56 14.00 -5.21 3.71
C ILE A 56 14.97 -5.51 2.57
N GLY A 57 14.75 -6.62 1.86
CA GLY A 57 15.40 -6.89 0.58
C GLY A 57 14.61 -6.29 -0.57
N MET A 58 15.24 -5.45 -1.39
CA MET A 58 14.58 -4.77 -2.52
C MET A 58 15.32 -5.03 -3.84
N THR A 59 14.56 -5.30 -4.90
CA THR A 59 15.04 -5.39 -6.28
C THR A 59 14.20 -4.46 -7.15
N LEU A 60 14.85 -3.74 -8.06
CA LEU A 60 14.22 -2.75 -8.93
C LEU A 60 14.81 -2.87 -10.33
N THR A 61 13.98 -2.64 -11.35
CA THR A 61 14.48 -2.58 -12.72
C THR A 61 15.25 -1.28 -12.93
N GLY A 62 16.28 -1.31 -13.78
CA GLY A 62 17.09 -0.12 -14.07
C GLY A 62 16.30 1.05 -14.67
N ALA A 63 15.12 0.79 -15.25
CA ALA A 63 14.24 1.81 -15.82
C ALA A 63 13.57 2.70 -14.75
N LEU A 64 13.47 2.25 -13.50
CA LEU A 64 12.80 3.01 -12.43
C LEU A 64 13.64 4.19 -11.91
N THR A 65 14.96 4.14 -12.06
CA THR A 65 15.87 5.23 -11.70
C THR A 65 15.67 6.47 -12.57
N PRO A 66 15.74 6.40 -13.92
CA PRO A 66 15.44 7.56 -14.77
C PRO A 66 13.94 7.92 -14.77
N ALA A 67 13.04 6.99 -14.44
CA ALA A 67 11.63 7.31 -14.21
C ALA A 67 11.39 8.15 -12.93
N GLY A 68 12.42 8.39 -12.14
CA GLY A 68 12.41 9.30 -11.00
C GLY A 68 12.09 8.65 -9.65
N LEU A 69 11.78 7.36 -9.60
CA LEU A 69 11.36 6.68 -8.36
C LEU A 69 12.47 6.68 -7.28
N GLY A 70 13.72 6.60 -7.72
CA GLY A 70 14.89 6.69 -6.85
C GLY A 70 14.90 8.02 -6.07
N VAL A 71 14.88 9.13 -6.80
CA VAL A 71 14.97 10.48 -6.22
C VAL A 71 13.69 10.86 -5.47
N SER A 72 12.52 10.47 -5.97
CA SER A 72 11.24 10.92 -5.42
C SER A 72 10.84 10.21 -4.14
N CYS A 73 11.19 8.93 -3.98
CA CYS A 73 10.64 8.09 -2.91
C CYS A 73 11.69 7.20 -2.23
N ILE A 74 12.50 6.45 -2.99
CA ILE A 74 13.36 5.43 -2.40
C ILE A 74 14.52 6.04 -1.60
N ILE A 75 15.26 6.98 -2.19
CA ILE A 75 16.41 7.63 -1.54
C ILE A 75 15.94 8.36 -0.26
N PRO A 76 14.89 9.21 -0.29
CA PRO A 76 14.40 9.86 0.93
C PRO A 76 13.98 8.90 2.05
N LEU A 77 13.38 7.75 1.72
CA LEU A 77 12.99 6.75 2.73
C LEU A 77 14.22 6.14 3.39
N ILE A 78 15.23 5.76 2.61
CA ILE A 78 16.49 5.20 3.14
C ILE A 78 17.21 6.24 4.03
N GLU A 79 17.30 7.49 3.57
CA GLU A 79 17.95 8.57 4.34
C GLU A 79 17.24 8.88 5.66
N ALA A 80 15.91 8.72 5.71
CA ALA A 80 15.11 8.87 6.91
C ALA A 80 15.15 7.64 7.85
N GLY A 81 15.84 6.57 7.47
CA GLY A 81 16.01 5.36 8.29
C GLY A 81 14.81 4.41 8.27
N PHE A 82 14.01 4.45 7.21
CA PHE A 82 12.96 3.45 6.94
C PHE A 82 13.51 2.19 6.26
#